data_AF-A0A7L4IGG9-F1
#
_entry.id   AF-A0A7L4IGG9-F1
#
_cell.length_a   1.000
_cell.length_b   1.000
_cell.length_c   1.000
_cell.angle_alpha   90.00
_cell.angle_beta   90.00
_cell.angle_gamma   90.00
#
_symmetry.space_group_name_H-M   'P 1'
#
loop_
_entity.id
_entity.type
_entity.pdbx_description
1 polymer ?
#
loop_
_entity_poly.entity_id
_entity_poly.type
_entity_poly.pdbx_seq_one_letter_code
_entity_poly.pdbx_strand_id
1 'polypeptide(L)'
;QICLSLVKLLFYLAHSPLGSIVLLDFQPRQFVMVDGNLKVTDMDDASTEELSCKEDNDCTLDFPTKSFPLKCSAVGKCEGINEKKNLFNAYRYFFTYLLPHSAPPALRPFLSDILNATGDLRYGINETLKAFEKVLHLYKSGLYLQKRHLHLK
;
A
#
# COMPACT_ATOMS: atom_id res chain seq x y z
N GLN A 1 -6.28 -1.61 -11.53
CA GLN A 1 -5.65 -0.38 -12.07
C GLN A 1 -5.62 0.73 -11.02
N ILE A 2 -6.77 1.14 -10.47
CA ILE A 2 -6.86 2.18 -9.43
C ILE A 2 -5.90 1.92 -8.25
N CYS A 3 -5.96 0.74 -7.62
CA CYS A 3 -5.06 0.41 -6.50
C CYS A 3 -3.58 0.43 -6.88
N LEU A 4 -3.21 -0.04 -8.07
CA LEU A 4 -1.83 0.05 -8.55
C LEU A 4 -1.40 1.50 -8.75
N SER A 5 -2.28 2.36 -9.28
CA SER A 5 -1.97 3.78 -9.43
C SER A 5 -1.77 4.46 -8.08
N LEU A 6 -2.60 4.14 -7.08
CA LEU A 6 -2.42 4.62 -5.71
C LEU A 6 -1.06 4.15 -5.15
N VAL A 7 -0.73 2.87 -5.31
CA VAL A 7 0.55 2.33 -4.82
C VAL A 7 1.75 2.99 -5.52
N LYS A 8 1.66 3.31 -6.81
CA LYS A 8 2.70 4.08 -7.51
C LYS A 8 2.87 5.50 -6.94
N LEU A 9 1.77 6.17 -6.63
CA LEU A 9 1.80 7.46 -5.95
C LEU A 9 2.48 7.33 -4.57
N LEU A 10 2.07 6.35 -3.76
CA LEU A 10 2.66 6.14 -2.44
C LEU A 10 4.14 5.75 -2.52
N PHE A 11 4.54 4.97 -3.53
CA PHE A 11 5.94 4.67 -3.80
C PHE A 11 6.75 5.95 -4.07
N TYR A 12 6.19 6.87 -4.87
CA TYR A 12 6.82 8.17 -5.12
C TYR A 12 6.94 9.01 -3.83
N LEU A 13 5.91 9.03 -2.99
CA LEU A 13 5.91 9.77 -1.72
C LEU A 13 6.94 9.21 -0.72
N ALA A 14 7.06 7.88 -0.62
CA ALA A 14 8.01 7.23 0.27
C ALA A 14 9.48 7.48 -0.14
N HIS A 15 9.75 7.63 -1.45
CA HIS A 15 11.09 7.86 -2.00
C HIS A 15 11.29 9.31 -2.50
N SER A 16 10.52 10.25 -1.96
CA SER A 16 10.62 11.65 -2.35
C SER A 16 12.01 12.21 -1.98
N PRO A 17 12.61 13.07 -2.82
CA PRO A 17 13.89 13.72 -2.50
C PRO A 17 13.82 14.64 -1.28
N LEU A 18 12.62 14.99 -0.82
CA LEU A 18 12.38 15.79 0.39
C LEU A 18 12.31 14.93 1.67
N GLY A 19 12.51 13.61 1.54
CA GLY A 19 12.22 12.63 2.58
C GLY A 19 10.85 11.97 2.40
N SER A 20 10.62 10.88 3.13
CA SER A 20 9.38 10.10 3.10
C SER A 20 8.18 10.95 3.53
N ILE A 21 7.24 11.15 2.60
CA ILE A 21 6.06 12.01 2.80
C ILE A 21 4.88 11.19 3.35
N VAL A 22 4.28 11.64 4.45
CA VAL A 22 2.96 11.19 4.93
C VAL A 22 1.85 12.14 4.50
N LEU A 23 0.71 11.58 4.07
CA LEU A 23 -0.52 12.34 3.87
C LEU A 23 -1.31 12.32 5.18
N LEU A 24 -1.50 13.49 5.80
CA LEU A 24 -2.19 13.62 7.08
C LEU A 24 -3.70 13.48 6.91
N ASP A 25 -4.28 14.03 5.83
CA ASP A 25 -5.68 13.82 5.43
C ASP A 25 -5.80 12.74 4.35
N PHE A 26 -5.51 11.48 4.69
CA PHE A 26 -5.65 10.35 3.76
C PHE A 26 -7.12 9.92 3.63
N GLN A 27 -7.95 10.69 2.95
CA GLN A 27 -9.35 10.35 2.71
C GLN A 27 -9.64 10.17 1.22
N PRO A 28 -10.54 9.23 0.82
CA PRO A 28 -10.86 9.00 -0.59
C PRO A 28 -11.22 10.26 -1.38
N ARG A 29 -11.84 11.26 -0.73
CA ARG A 29 -12.21 12.55 -1.35
C ARG A 29 -11.00 13.41 -1.79
N GLN A 30 -9.81 13.17 -1.23
CA GLN A 30 -8.59 13.89 -1.56
C GLN A 30 -7.89 13.30 -2.80
N PHE A 31 -8.51 12.32 -3.46
CA PHE A 31 -7.97 11.67 -4.63
C PHE A 31 -8.91 11.82 -5.82
N VAL A 32 -8.32 12.12 -6.97
CA VAL A 32 -9.04 12.23 -8.25
C VAL A 32 -8.39 11.34 -9.31
N MET A 33 -9.20 10.92 -10.27
CA MET A 33 -8.72 10.19 -11.44
C MET A 33 -8.51 11.16 -12.59
N VAL A 34 -7.28 11.22 -13.10
CA VAL A 34 -6.89 12.01 -14.27
C VAL A 34 -6.16 11.09 -15.23
N ASP A 35 -6.70 10.93 -16.44
CA ASP A 35 -6.15 10.05 -17.49
C ASP A 35 -5.88 8.62 -17.01
N GLY A 36 -6.79 8.06 -16.21
CA GLY A 36 -6.67 6.71 -15.66
C GLY A 36 -5.65 6.55 -14.53
N ASN A 37 -5.04 7.64 -14.06
CA ASN A 37 -4.12 7.66 -12.92
C ASN A 37 -4.75 8.41 -11.74
N LEU A 38 -4.57 7.85 -10.55
CA LEU A 38 -4.99 8.44 -9.30
C LEU A 38 -3.96 9.48 -8.85
N LYS A 39 -4.44 10.69 -8.57
CA LYS A 39 -3.64 11.84 -8.13
C LYS A 39 -4.24 12.40 -6.84
N VAL A 40 -3.39 12.96 -5.99
CA VAL A 40 -3.84 13.71 -4.81
C VAL A 40 -4.20 15.14 -5.23
N THR A 41 -5.31 15.67 -4.72
CA THR A 41 -5.80 17.03 -5.05
C THR A 41 -5.24 18.10 -4.13
N ASP A 42 -4.98 17.73 -2.87
CA ASP A 42 -4.55 18.63 -1.82
C ASP A 42 -3.31 18.07 -1.13
N MET A 43 -2.24 18.87 -1.11
CA MET A 43 -0.96 18.51 -0.49
C MET A 43 -0.62 19.41 0.70
N ASP A 44 -1.51 20.33 1.10
CA ASP A 44 -1.26 21.23 2.22
C ASP A 44 -1.24 20.48 3.56
N ASP A 45 -1.95 19.34 3.61
CA ASP A 45 -1.94 18.39 4.73
C ASP A 45 -0.93 17.23 4.51
N ALA A 46 0.31 17.56 4.10
CA ALA A 46 1.40 16.59 3.96
C ALA A 46 2.62 16.98 4.80
N SER A 47 3.36 15.98 5.29
CA SER A 47 4.58 16.20 6.07
C SER A 47 5.68 15.21 5.67
N THR A 48 6.93 15.64 5.76
CA THR A 48 8.12 14.78 5.63
C THR A 48 8.70 14.37 6.98
N GLU A 49 8.14 14.86 8.08
CA GLU A 49 8.68 14.63 9.41
C GLU A 49 8.33 13.22 9.89
N GLU A 50 9.37 12.39 10.05
CA GLU A 50 9.26 11.12 10.76
C GLU A 50 9.27 11.36 12.28
N LEU A 51 8.48 10.57 13.01
CA LEU A 51 8.33 10.67 14.47
C LEU A 51 9.69 10.52 15.17
N SER A 52 9.99 11.41 16.11
CA SER A 52 11.19 11.32 16.97
C SER A 52 11.01 10.26 18.07
N CYS A 53 12.07 9.51 18.37
CA CYS A 53 12.05 8.44 19.35
C CYS A 53 13.36 8.34 20.12
N LYS A 54 13.30 7.72 21.31
CA LYS A 54 14.45 7.32 22.13
C LYS A 54 14.57 5.80 22.18
N GLU A 55 13.44 5.10 22.20
CA GLU A 55 13.36 3.64 22.21
C GLU A 55 12.28 3.13 21.25
N ASP A 56 12.30 1.84 20.94
CA ASP A 56 11.33 1.21 20.02
C ASP A 56 9.88 1.42 20.45
N ASN A 57 9.62 1.52 21.75
CA ASN A 57 8.27 1.69 22.28
C ASN A 57 7.67 3.08 21.96
N ASP A 58 8.51 4.08 21.70
CA ASP A 58 8.07 5.40 21.20
C ASP A 58 7.57 5.31 19.75
N CYS A 59 7.95 4.24 19.03
CA CYS A 59 7.59 4.02 17.63
C CYS A 59 6.41 3.07 17.50
N THR A 60 5.23 3.53 17.90
CA THR A 60 3.98 2.80 17.67
C THR A 60 3.11 3.57 16.69
N LEU A 61 2.70 2.90 15.61
CA LEU A 61 1.72 3.42 14.66
C LEU A 61 0.33 2.92 15.04
N ASP A 62 -0.48 3.80 15.61
CA ASP A 62 -1.82 3.47 16.09
C ASP A 62 -2.91 3.81 15.07
N PHE A 63 -3.82 2.85 14.90
CA PHE A 63 -5.10 3.01 14.21
C PHE A 63 -6.22 2.54 15.13
N PRO A 64 -7.49 2.95 14.91
CA PRO A 64 -8.60 2.62 15.81
C PRO A 64 -8.79 1.14 16.13
N THR A 65 -8.32 0.24 15.27
CA THR A 65 -8.50 -1.21 15.41
C THR A 65 -7.21 -2.01 15.44
N LYS A 66 -6.05 -1.39 15.22
CA LYS A 66 -4.74 -2.06 15.11
C LYS A 66 -3.62 -1.10 15.49
N SER A 67 -2.59 -1.64 16.13
CA SER A 67 -1.36 -0.93 16.43
C SER A 67 -0.18 -1.70 15.86
N PHE A 68 0.80 -0.98 15.35
CA PHE A 68 1.98 -1.58 14.71
C PHE A 68 3.24 -1.01 15.35
N PRO A 69 4.02 -1.83 16.08
CA PRO A 69 5.31 -1.39 16.58
C PRO A 69 6.32 -1.30 15.44
N LEU A 70 7.14 -0.25 15.46
CA LEU A 70 8.28 -0.03 14.58
C LEU A 70 9.56 0.03 15.42
N LYS A 71 10.70 0.14 14.73
CA LYS A 71 12.01 0.32 15.34
C LYS A 71 12.39 1.79 15.40
N CYS A 72 12.96 2.19 16.53
CA CYS A 72 13.65 3.46 16.63
C CYS A 72 15.03 3.32 16.00
N SER A 73 15.32 4.15 15.00
CA SER A 73 16.64 4.16 14.36
C SER A 73 17.70 4.79 15.25
N ALA A 74 18.98 4.54 14.94
CA ALA A 74 20.12 5.09 15.67
C ALA A 74 20.16 6.64 15.68
N VAL A 75 19.47 7.30 14.74
CA VAL A 75 19.36 8.77 14.67
C VAL A 75 18.14 9.32 15.43
N GLY A 76 17.46 8.48 16.22
CA GLY A 76 16.32 8.89 17.04
C GLY A 76 15.05 9.17 16.25
N LYS A 77 14.83 8.43 15.15
CA LYS A 77 13.65 8.53 14.29
C LYS A 77 12.97 7.18 14.08
N CYS A 78 11.65 7.15 14.07
CA CYS A 78 10.87 5.97 13.71
C CYS A 78 10.92 5.77 12.20
N GLU A 79 11.92 5.02 11.72
CA GLU A 79 12.21 4.90 10.30
C GLU A 79 11.06 4.24 9.53
N GLY A 80 10.58 4.90 8.48
CA GLY A 80 9.51 4.42 7.62
C GLY A 80 8.11 4.48 8.21
N ILE A 81 7.88 5.23 9.30
CA ILE A 81 6.53 5.36 9.89
C ILE A 81 5.56 6.07 8.93
N ASN A 82 6.05 7.05 8.16
CA ASN A 82 5.26 7.75 7.14
C ASN A 82 4.80 6.83 6.00
N GLU A 83 5.70 6.01 5.46
CA GLU A 83 5.37 5.01 4.43
C GLU A 83 4.31 4.04 4.94
N LYS A 84 4.53 3.47 6.14
CA LYS A 84 3.61 2.50 6.75
C LYS A 84 2.24 3.11 7.01
N LYS A 85 2.18 4.36 7.47
CA LYS A 85 0.91 5.07 7.70
C LYS A 85 0.13 5.25 6.42
N ASN A 86 0.77 5.71 5.35
CA ASN A 86 0.14 5.83 4.03
C ASN A 86 -0.33 4.47 3.49
N LEU A 87 0.51 3.44 3.61
CA LEU A 87 0.22 2.11 3.10
C LEU A 87 -0.99 1.47 3.82
N PHE A 88 -1.04 1.58 5.14
CA PHE A 88 -2.19 1.07 5.90
C PHE A 88 -3.47 1.85 5.59
N ASN A 89 -3.38 3.17 5.39
CA ASN A 89 -4.53 3.97 4.96
C ASN A 89 -5.01 3.56 3.55
N ALA A 90 -4.11 3.26 2.62
CA ALA A 90 -4.48 2.71 1.31
C ALA A 90 -5.19 1.35 1.44
N TYR A 91 -4.68 0.47 2.32
CA TYR A 91 -5.37 -0.77 2.66
C TYR A 91 -6.80 -0.49 3.16
N ARG A 92 -6.92 0.35 4.20
CA ARG A 92 -8.19 0.61 4.89
C ARG A 92 -9.24 1.24 4.00
N TYR A 93 -8.86 2.22 3.18
CA TYR A 93 -9.79 3.05 2.43
C TYR A 93 -10.00 2.63 0.98
N PHE A 94 -9.05 1.90 0.39
CA PHE A 94 -9.12 1.52 -1.02
C PHE A 94 -9.09 0.01 -1.20
N PHE A 95 -8.09 -0.70 -0.67
CA PHE A 95 -7.88 -2.09 -1.08
C PHE A 95 -9.01 -3.00 -0.61
N THR A 96 -9.45 -2.86 0.64
CA THR A 96 -10.58 -3.63 1.21
C THR A 96 -11.87 -3.48 0.41
N TYR A 97 -12.08 -2.32 -0.23
CA TYR A 97 -13.30 -2.04 -1.00
C TYR A 97 -13.17 -2.36 -2.49
N LEU A 98 -11.98 -2.19 -3.07
CA LEU A 98 -11.79 -2.29 -4.52
C LEU A 98 -11.35 -3.69 -4.99
N LEU A 99 -10.68 -4.47 -4.14
CA LEU A 99 -10.10 -5.76 -4.56
C LEU A 99 -11.06 -6.96 -4.45
N PRO A 100 -11.90 -7.10 -3.39
CA PRO A 100 -12.70 -8.32 -3.22
C PRO A 100 -13.80 -8.53 -4.26
N HIS A 101 -14.33 -7.45 -4.85
CA HIS A 101 -15.63 -7.49 -5.52
C HIS A 101 -15.61 -7.82 -7.02
N SER A 102 -14.44 -8.00 -7.66
CA SER A 102 -14.40 -8.11 -9.13
C SER A 102 -13.31 -9.00 -9.69
N ALA A 103 -12.64 -9.78 -8.83
CA ALA A 103 -11.47 -10.55 -9.25
C ALA A 103 -11.85 -11.93 -9.81
N PRO A 104 -11.29 -12.32 -10.97
CA PRO A 104 -11.34 -13.69 -11.46
C PRO A 104 -10.86 -14.68 -10.37
N PRO A 105 -11.51 -15.86 -10.21
CA PRO A 105 -11.18 -16.79 -9.12
C PRO A 105 -9.69 -17.14 -9.01
N ALA A 106 -9.00 -17.32 -10.14
CA ALA A 106 -7.58 -17.65 -10.16
C ALA A 106 -6.66 -16.53 -9.62
N LEU A 107 -7.12 -15.27 -9.61
CA LEU A 107 -6.37 -14.13 -9.09
C LEU A 107 -6.66 -13.83 -7.62
N ARG A 108 -7.75 -14.39 -7.06
CA ARG A 108 -8.15 -14.14 -5.66
C ARG A 108 -7.07 -14.46 -4.64
N PRO A 109 -6.28 -15.55 -4.75
CA PRO A 109 -5.20 -15.82 -3.79
C PRO A 109 -4.16 -14.70 -3.72
N PHE A 110 -3.76 -14.15 -4.88
CA PHE A 110 -2.79 -13.06 -4.95
C PHE A 110 -3.34 -11.76 -4.35
N LEU A 111 -4.61 -11.45 -4.61
CA LEU A 111 -5.26 -10.27 -4.05
C LEU A 111 -5.48 -10.40 -2.53
N SER A 112 -5.84 -11.60 -2.06
CA SER A 112 -5.96 -11.90 -0.64
C SER A 112 -4.61 -11.77 0.07
N ASP A 113 -3.53 -12.26 -0.54
CA ASP A 113 -2.17 -12.09 -0.01
C ASP A 113 -1.79 -10.61 0.10
N ILE A 114 -2.05 -9.80 -0.95
CA ILE A 114 -1.84 -8.35 -0.90
C ILE A 114 -2.66 -7.70 0.21
N LEU A 115 -3.96 -8.02 0.34
CA LEU A 115 -4.83 -7.48 1.37
C LEU A 115 -4.33 -7.80 2.77
N ASN A 116 -3.96 -9.06 3.02
CA ASN A 116 -3.48 -9.48 4.33
C ASN A 116 -2.11 -8.87 4.64
N ALA A 117 -1.18 -8.90 3.68
CA ALA A 117 0.17 -8.39 3.89
C ALA A 117 0.19 -6.87 4.11
N THR A 118 -0.66 -6.11 3.42
CA THR A 118 -0.78 -4.65 3.62
C THR A 118 -1.60 -4.32 4.87
N GLY A 119 -2.65 -5.10 5.17
CA GLY A 119 -3.47 -4.94 6.38
C GLY A 119 -2.77 -5.33 7.68
N ASP A 120 -1.72 -6.14 7.60
CA ASP A 120 -0.83 -6.48 8.72
C ASP A 120 0.51 -5.74 8.65
N LEU A 121 0.69 -4.81 7.69
CA LEU A 121 1.93 -4.07 7.42
C LEU A 121 3.21 -4.93 7.34
N ARG A 122 3.05 -6.18 6.88
CA ARG A 122 4.16 -7.10 6.58
C ARG A 122 4.88 -6.71 5.29
N TYR A 123 4.18 -6.05 4.38
CA TYR A 123 4.79 -5.45 3.19
C TYR A 123 5.14 -3.99 3.44
N GLY A 124 6.27 -3.56 2.88
CA GLY A 124 6.52 -2.16 2.59
C GLY A 124 5.97 -1.80 1.21
N ILE A 125 6.24 -0.57 0.80
CA ILE A 125 5.72 -0.03 -0.45
C ILE A 125 6.33 -0.73 -1.67
N ASN A 126 7.59 -1.17 -1.56
CA ASN A 126 8.32 -1.88 -2.61
C ASN A 126 7.71 -3.25 -2.92
N GLU A 127 7.45 -4.05 -1.88
CA GLU A 127 6.81 -5.36 -1.99
C GLU A 127 5.39 -5.21 -2.52
N THR A 128 4.66 -4.21 -2.00
CA THR A 128 3.28 -3.91 -2.42
C THR A 128 3.23 -3.57 -3.91
N LEU A 129 4.11 -2.69 -4.39
CA LEU A 129 4.18 -2.31 -5.81
C LEU A 129 4.43 -3.53 -6.70
N LYS A 130 5.46 -4.32 -6.38
CA LYS A 130 5.79 -5.54 -7.12
C LYS A 130 4.62 -6.54 -7.16
N ALA A 131 3.91 -6.71 -6.04
CA ALA A 131 2.79 -7.62 -5.96
C ALA A 131 1.62 -7.17 -6.86
N PHE A 132 1.26 -5.88 -6.85
CA PHE A 132 0.23 -5.36 -7.74
C PHE A 132 0.63 -5.40 -9.22
N GLU A 133 1.89 -5.12 -9.56
CA GLU A 133 2.39 -5.23 -10.92
C GLU A 133 2.32 -6.68 -11.43
N LYS A 134 2.69 -7.65 -10.59
CA LYS A 134 2.55 -9.07 -10.90
C LYS A 134 1.09 -9.45 -11.17
N VAL A 135 0.15 -9.03 -10.32
CA VAL A 135 -1.29 -9.31 -10.53
C VAL A 135 -1.79 -8.68 -11.82
N LEU A 136 -1.40 -7.43 -12.11
CA LEU A 136 -1.80 -6.76 -13.35
C LEU A 136 -1.21 -7.47 -14.58
N HIS A 137 0.05 -7.89 -14.51
CA HIS A 137 0.69 -8.65 -15.59
C HIS A 137 -0.05 -9.95 -15.85
N LEU A 138 -0.34 -10.74 -14.80
CA LEU A 138 -1.13 -11.97 -14.93
C LEU A 138 -2.48 -11.70 -15.58
N TYR A 139 -3.20 -10.68 -15.11
CA TYR A 139 -4.50 -10.31 -15.65
C TYR A 139 -4.44 -9.91 -17.13
N LYS A 140 -3.52 -9.00 -17.52
CA LYS A 140 -3.42 -8.51 -18.90
C LYS A 140 -2.89 -9.54 -19.89
N SER A 141 -1.96 -10.39 -19.46
CA SER A 141 -1.38 -11.44 -20.31
C SER A 141 -2.30 -12.64 -20.50
N GLY A 142 -3.34 -12.78 -19.66
CA GLY A 142 -4.20 -13.96 -19.66
C GLY A 142 -3.55 -15.21 -19.06
N LEU A 143 -2.34 -15.13 -18.50
CA LEU A 143 -1.65 -16.28 -17.90
C LEU A 143 -2.44 -16.93 -16.75
N TYR A 144 -3.29 -16.16 -16.07
CA TYR A 144 -4.21 -16.68 -15.04
C TYR A 144 -5.28 -17.65 -15.59
N LEU A 145 -5.49 -17.68 -16.91
CA LEU A 145 -6.43 -18.55 -17.61
C LEU A 145 -5.82 -19.89 -18.02
N GLN A 146 -4.51 -20.11 -17.82
CA GLN A 146 -3.88 -21.39 -18.17
C GLN A 146 -4.55 -22.51 -17.37
N LYS A 147 -5.49 -23.19 -18.03
CA LYS A 147 -6.17 -24.39 -17.56
C LYS A 147 -5.08 -25.40 -17.19
N ARG A 148 -5.20 -26.01 -16.01
CA ARG A 148 -4.56 -27.30 -15.73
C ARG A 148 -5.03 -28.30 -16.80
N HIS A 149 -4.27 -28.46 -17.88
CA HIS A 149 -4.34 -29.64 -18.74
C HIS A 149 -3.55 -30.78 -18.06
N LEU A 150 -4.02 -31.24 -16.89
CA LEU A 150 -3.48 -32.34 -16.10
C LEU A 150 -4.67 -32.84 -15.26
N HIS A 151 -5.34 -33.98 -15.47
CA HIS A 151 -5.00 -35.23 -16.13
C HIS A 151 -6.23 -35.81 -16.84
N LEU A 152 -6.12 -36.10 -18.14
CA LEU A 152 -6.82 -37.21 -18.78
C LEU A 152 -5.79 -38.34 -18.89
N LYS A 153 -5.78 -39.23 -17.91
CA LYS A 153 -5.19 -40.56 -17.99
C LYS A 153 -6.13 -41.51 -17.26
#